data_AF-A0A1B6MVH9-F1
#
_entry.id   AF-A0A1B6MVH9-F1
#
_cell.length_a   1.000
_cell.length_b   1.000
_cell.length_c   1.000
_cell.angle_alpha   90.00
_cell.angle_beta   90.00
_cell.angle_gamma   90.00
#
_symmetry.space_group_name_H-M   'P 1'
#
loop_
_entity.id
_entity.type
_entity.pdbx_description
1 polymer ?
#
loop_
_entity_poly.entity_id
_entity_poly.type
_entity_poly.pdbx_seq_one_letter_code
_entity_poly.pdbx_strand_id
1 'polypeptide(L)'
;LEKYKPVLDAFLNNHTDLQVVAVYALQTYCFSLDFPKGMLLRWFANLYDLEVIEEDAFLKWREDITDAYPGKGKALFQVNSWLTWLETVSSEEEDEEDA
;
A
#
# COMPACT_ATOMS: atom_id res chain seq x y z
N LEU A 1 -6.28 10.01 10.05
CA LEU A 1 -5.98 9.95 8.61
C LEU A 1 -7.12 10.57 7.81
N GLU A 2 -8.37 10.20 8.13
CA GLU A 2 -9.62 10.77 7.58
C GLU A 2 -9.62 12.28 7.35
N LYS A 3 -9.18 13.09 8.31
CA LYS A 3 -9.09 14.56 8.17
C LYS A 3 -8.28 15.02 6.95
N TYR A 4 -7.29 14.24 6.52
CA TYR A 4 -6.41 14.54 5.40
C TYR A 4 -6.78 13.81 4.11
N LYS A 5 -7.77 12.88 4.14
CA LYS A 5 -8.23 12.14 2.95
C LYS A 5 -8.51 13.07 1.76
N PRO A 6 -9.28 14.17 1.88
CA PRO A 6 -9.56 15.03 0.73
C PRO A 6 -8.33 15.65 0.07
N VAL A 7 -7.28 15.90 0.86
CA VAL A 7 -6.02 16.45 0.33
C VAL A 7 -5.22 15.36 -0.36
N LEU A 8 -5.18 14.15 0.20
CA LEU A 8 -4.50 13.01 -0.40
C LEU A 8 -5.18 12.60 -1.70
N ASP A 9 -6.50 12.48 -1.72
CA ASP A 9 -7.29 12.13 -2.90
C ASP A 9 -7.08 13.12 -4.05
N ALA A 10 -6.96 14.42 -3.73
CA ALA A 10 -6.73 15.44 -4.75
C ALA A 10 -5.42 15.26 -5.55
N PHE A 11 -4.45 14.51 -5.03
CA PHE A 11 -3.17 14.23 -5.70
C PHE A 11 -2.98 12.78 -6.09
N LEU A 12 -3.62 11.84 -5.39
CA LEU A 12 -3.36 10.41 -5.50
C LEU A 12 -4.44 9.65 -6.26
N ASN A 13 -5.70 10.13 -6.22
CA ASN A 13 -6.81 9.43 -6.83
C ASN A 13 -6.60 9.26 -8.35
N ASN A 14 -6.82 8.05 -8.89
CA ASN A 14 -6.58 7.68 -10.29
C ASN A 14 -5.12 7.87 -10.77
N HIS A 15 -4.16 7.95 -9.84
CA HIS A 15 -2.75 8.11 -10.15
C HIS A 15 -1.91 7.02 -9.47
N THR A 16 -2.01 5.78 -9.94
CA THR A 16 -1.33 4.59 -9.38
C THR A 16 0.17 4.81 -9.16
N ASP A 17 0.87 5.47 -10.08
CA ASP A 17 2.31 5.75 -9.93
C ASP A 17 2.59 6.68 -8.74
N LEU A 18 1.75 7.69 -8.50
CA LEU A 18 1.88 8.59 -7.35
C LEU A 18 1.50 7.88 -6.05
N GLN A 19 0.51 6.98 -6.10
CA GLN A 19 0.17 6.12 -4.97
C GLN A 19 1.33 5.19 -4.59
N VAL A 20 2.00 4.56 -5.56
CA VAL A 20 3.22 3.76 -5.33
C VAL A 20 4.30 4.61 -4.65
N VAL A 21 4.52 5.84 -5.12
CA VAL A 21 5.46 6.78 -4.48
C VAL A 21 5.03 7.10 -3.04
N ALA A 22 3.74 7.25 -2.77
CA ALA A 22 3.23 7.46 -1.42
C ALA A 22 3.48 6.25 -0.51
N VAL A 23 3.35 5.02 -1.03
CA VAL A 23 3.71 3.78 -0.32
C VAL A 23 5.22 3.72 -0.03
N TYR A 24 6.06 4.12 -0.99
CA TYR A 24 7.51 4.25 -0.75
C TYR A 24 7.86 5.33 0.29
N ALA A 25 7.13 6.45 0.30
CA ALA A 25 7.30 7.48 1.32
C ALA A 25 6.96 6.94 2.72
N LEU A 26 5.88 6.19 2.84
CA LEU A 26 5.49 5.52 4.09
C LEU A 26 6.51 4.46 4.52
N GLN A 27 6.98 3.61 3.61
CA GLN A 27 8.04 2.63 3.86
C GLN A 27 9.28 3.34 4.43
N THR A 28 9.74 4.39 3.76
CA THR A 28 10.94 5.15 4.14
C THR A 28 10.76 5.82 5.50
N TYR A 29 9.56 6.34 5.78
CA TYR A 29 9.21 6.88 7.08
C TYR A 29 9.26 5.81 8.18
N CYS A 30 8.64 4.65 7.97
CA CYS A 30 8.73 3.54 8.91
C CYS A 30 10.17 3.03 9.09
N PHE A 31 10.97 2.98 8.03
CA PHE A 31 12.39 2.64 8.10
C PHE A 31 13.17 3.62 9.01
N SER A 32 12.91 4.93 8.90
CA SER A 32 13.54 5.94 9.77
C SER A 32 13.21 5.78 11.26
N LEU A 33 12.13 5.06 11.58
CA LEU A 33 11.68 4.73 12.93
C LEU A 33 12.03 3.29 13.34
N ASP A 34 12.87 2.60 12.56
CA ASP A 34 13.23 1.18 12.72
C ASP A 34 12.05 0.19 12.67
N PHE A 35 11.01 0.56 11.92
CA PHE A 35 9.75 -0.17 11.77
C PHE A 35 9.12 -0.64 13.09
N PRO A 36 8.49 0.29 13.85
CA PRO A 36 7.73 -0.07 15.04
C PRO A 36 6.70 -1.17 14.71
N LYS A 37 6.62 -2.19 15.57
CA LYS A 37 5.83 -3.40 15.31
C LYS A 37 4.38 -3.06 14.94
N GLY A 38 3.94 -3.54 13.78
CA GLY A 38 2.57 -3.38 13.29
C GLY A 38 2.22 -1.99 12.76
N MET A 39 3.13 -1.02 12.81
CA MET A 39 2.86 0.33 12.32
C MET A 39 2.62 0.36 10.81
N LEU A 40 3.51 -0.27 10.03
CA LEU A 40 3.41 -0.28 8.57
C LEU A 40 2.11 -0.96 8.11
N LEU A 41 1.82 -2.14 8.65
CA LEU A 41 0.59 -2.89 8.35
C LEU A 41 -0.67 -2.09 8.68
N ARG A 42 -0.71 -1.42 9.85
CA ARG A 42 -1.85 -0.58 10.22
C ARG A 42 -2.03 0.60 9.25
N TRP A 43 -0.94 1.15 8.74
CA TRP A 43 -1.03 2.20 7.72
C TRP A 43 -1.52 1.67 6.37
N PHE A 44 -1.07 0.49 5.93
CA PHE A 44 -1.56 -0.15 4.70
C PHE A 44 -3.06 -0.37 4.76
N ALA A 45 -3.55 -1.03 5.80
CA ALA A 45 -4.98 -1.25 6.02
C ALA A 45 -5.76 0.07 6.03
N ASN A 46 -5.31 1.07 6.81
CA ASN A 46 -6.01 2.35 6.86
C ASN A 46 -6.03 3.13 5.53
N LEU A 47 -4.98 3.01 4.71
CA LEU A 47 -4.90 3.69 3.40
C LEU A 47 -5.80 3.00 2.37
N TYR A 48 -5.90 1.67 2.44
CA TYR A 48 -6.81 0.87 1.65
C TYR A 48 -8.28 1.09 2.05
N ASP A 49 -8.62 0.99 3.35
CA ASP A 49 -9.97 1.19 3.87
C ASP A 49 -10.51 2.61 3.60
N LEU A 50 -9.60 3.59 3.50
CA LEU A 50 -9.93 4.96 3.15
C LEU A 50 -9.82 5.23 1.64
N GLU A 51 -9.62 4.23 0.78
CA GLU A 51 -9.55 4.36 -0.68
C GLU A 51 -8.53 5.43 -1.14
N VAL A 52 -7.48 5.67 -0.34
CA VAL A 52 -6.43 6.64 -0.67
C VAL A 52 -5.39 6.00 -1.58
N ILE A 53 -5.15 4.70 -1.36
CA ILE A 53 -4.26 3.86 -2.15
C ILE A 53 -5.08 2.66 -2.61
N GLU A 54 -5.15 2.50 -3.92
CA GLU A 54 -5.84 1.40 -4.57
C GLU A 54 -4.99 0.13 -4.55
N GLU A 55 -5.63 -1.01 -4.76
CA GLU A 55 -4.99 -2.31 -4.74
C GLU A 55 -3.79 -2.40 -5.70
N ASP A 56 -3.99 -1.97 -6.95
CA ASP A 56 -2.97 -1.96 -8.00
C ASP A 56 -1.68 -1.27 -7.53
N ALA A 57 -1.78 -0.22 -6.73
CA ALA A 57 -0.61 0.48 -6.22
C ALA A 57 0.13 -0.33 -5.16
N PHE A 58 -0.56 -1.07 -4.29
CA PHE A 58 0.07 -1.98 -3.33
C PHE A 58 0.76 -3.16 -4.01
N LEU A 59 0.11 -3.76 -5.01
CA LEU A 59 0.67 -4.88 -5.77
C LEU A 59 1.84 -4.42 -6.66
N LYS A 60 1.68 -3.29 -7.36
CA LYS A 60 2.78 -2.69 -8.14
C LYS A 60 3.96 -2.31 -7.25
N TRP A 61 3.71 -1.74 -6.07
CA TRP A 61 4.78 -1.53 -5.10
C TRP A 61 5.43 -2.87 -4.76
N ARG A 62 4.69 -3.91 -4.38
CA ARG A 62 5.24 -5.24 -4.01
C ARG A 62 6.23 -5.78 -5.04
N GLU A 63 5.91 -5.67 -6.32
CA GLU A 63 6.70 -6.20 -7.44
C GLU A 63 7.86 -5.29 -7.88
N ASP A 64 7.78 -3.99 -7.59
CA ASP A 64 8.81 -3.03 -7.98
C ASP A 64 10.16 -3.30 -7.29
N ILE A 65 11.17 -3.50 -8.13
CA ILE A 65 12.55 -3.87 -7.77
C ILE A 65 13.49 -2.66 -7.64
N THR A 66 12.97 -1.43 -7.63
CA THR A 66 13.77 -0.21 -7.45
C THR A 66 14.61 -0.23 -6.15
N ASP A 67 15.85 0.26 -6.25
CA ASP A 67 16.78 0.43 -5.13
C ASP A 67 16.83 1.87 -4.59
N ALA A 68 15.97 2.76 -5.10
CA ALA A 68 15.93 4.17 -4.72
C ALA A 68 15.51 4.42 -3.26
N TYR A 69 14.84 3.46 -2.61
CA TYR A 69 14.26 3.60 -1.27
C TYR A 69 14.73 2.49 -0.31
N PRO A 70 15.19 2.83 0.91
CA PRO A 70 15.66 1.84 1.86
C PRO A 70 14.50 1.07 2.53
N GLY A 71 14.82 -0.10 3.09
CA GLY A 71 13.91 -0.83 3.99
C GLY A 71 12.90 -1.75 3.32
N LYS A 72 12.91 -1.88 1.99
CA LYS A 72 11.95 -2.70 1.20
C LYS A 72 11.79 -4.13 1.71
N GLY A 73 12.88 -4.85 1.95
CA GLY A 73 12.83 -6.25 2.41
C GLY A 73 12.15 -6.40 3.79
N LYS A 74 12.47 -5.52 4.75
CA LYS A 74 11.86 -5.54 6.09
C LYS A 74 10.39 -5.09 6.04
N ALA A 75 10.07 -4.15 5.14
CA ALA A 75 8.69 -3.74 4.88
C ALA A 75 7.86 -4.91 4.34
N LEU A 76 8.31 -5.55 3.26
CA LEU A 76 7.66 -6.73 2.67
C LEU A 76 7.42 -7.80 3.72
N PHE A 77 8.42 -8.12 4.55
CA PHE A 77 8.25 -9.10 5.62
C PHE A 77 7.10 -8.79 6.59
N GLN A 78 6.81 -7.52 6.87
CA GLN A 78 5.71 -7.14 7.78
C GLN A 78 4.32 -7.19 7.13
N VAL A 79 4.21 -6.96 5.83
CA VAL A 79 2.92 -6.80 5.14
C VAL A 79 2.59 -7.91 4.15
N ASN A 80 3.50 -8.86 3.89
CA ASN A 80 3.31 -9.87 2.85
C ASN A 80 2.01 -10.68 3.02
N SER A 81 1.67 -11.09 4.25
CA SER A 81 0.41 -11.81 4.50
C SER A 81 -0.83 -10.98 4.16
N TRP A 82 -0.78 -9.67 4.37
CA TRP A 82 -1.88 -8.77 4.01
C TRP A 82 -1.96 -8.55 2.50
N LEU A 83 -0.81 -8.44 1.81
CA LEU A 83 -0.78 -8.35 0.35
C LEU A 83 -1.29 -9.62 -0.32
N THR A 84 -0.98 -10.80 0.24
CA THR A 84 -1.53 -12.07 -0.25
C THR A 84 -3.04 -12.11 -0.06
N TRP A 85 -3.56 -11.63 1.07
CA TRP A 85 -5.00 -11.52 1.28
C TRP A 85 -5.65 -10.56 0.29
N LEU A 86 -5.04 -9.40 0.04
CA LEU A 86 -5.53 -8.40 -0.91
C LEU A 86 -5.68 -8.99 -2.32
N GLU A 87 -4.63 -9.65 -2.81
CA GLU A 87 -4.61 -10.33 -4.11
C GLU A 87 -5.69 -11.42 -4.23
N THR A 88 -5.95 -12.19 -3.15
CA THR A 88 -6.99 -13.23 -3.17
C THR A 88 -8.41 -12.69 -3.19
N VAL A 89 -8.69 -11.61 -2.44
CA VAL A 89 -10.04 -11.02 -2.39
C VAL A 89 -10.41 -10.43 -3.75
N SER A 90 -9.47 -9.75 -4.38
CA SER A 90 -9.62 -9.20 -5.73
C SER A 90 -9.97 -10.26 -6.78
N SER A 91 -9.24 -11.38 -6.78
CA SER A 91 -9.53 -12.49 -7.70
C SER A 91 -10.92 -13.10 -7.46
N GLU A 92 -11.37 -13.19 -6.21
CA GLU A 92 -12.71 -13.69 -5.87
C GLU A 92 -13.84 -12.74 -6.33
N GLU A 93 -13.62 -11.43 -6.27
CA GLU A 93 -14.58 -10.42 -6.74
C GLU A 93 -14.68 -10.39 -8.27
N GLU A 94 -13.56 -10.54 -9.00
CA GLU A 94 -13.57 -10.64 -10.47
C GLU A 94 -14.30 -11.89 -10.98
N ASP A 95 -14.10 -13.05 -10.34
CA ASP A 95 -14.75 -14.32 -10.71
C ASP A 95 -16.29 -14.28 -10.51
N GLU A 96 -16.81 -13.45 -9.60
CA GLU A 96 -18.25 -13.26 -9.37
C GLU A 96 -18.92 -12.33 -10.38
N GLU A 97 -18.20 -11.36 -10.96
CA GLU A 97 -18.76 -10.44 -11.96
C GLU A 97 -18.93 -11.08 -13.36
N ASP A 98 -18.15 -12.12 -13.67
CA ASP A 98 -18.19 -12.86 -14.94
C ASP A 98 -19.16 -14.07 -14.95
N ALA A 99 -19.90 -14.31 -13.85
CA ALA A 99 -20.85 -15.43 -13.67
C ALA A 99 -22.34 -15.04 -13.78
#